data_AF-A0A971T482-F1
#
_entry.id   AF-A0A971T482-F1
#
_cell.length_a   1.000
_cell.length_b   1.000
_cell.length_c   1.000
_cell.angle_alpha   90.00
_cell.angle_beta   90.00
_cell.angle_gamma   90.00
#
_symmetry.space_group_name_H-M   'P 1'
#
loop_
_entity.id
_entity.type
_entity.pdbx_description
1 polymer ?
#
loop_
_entity_poly.entity_id
_entity_poly.type
_entity_poly.pdbx_seq_one_letter_code
_entity_poly.pdbx_strand_id
1 'polypeptide(L)'
;MQLTNIDNLRMIDRNKAAGNATFEIDGSTYHAELIFYLQSDYCLSIRAGRCGEGLTTERVEEYLKMNRTDMKRGINPEVVRLRQQQREAIYGAE
;
A
#
# COMPACT_ATOMS: atom_id res chain seq x y z
N MET A 1 7.62 6.60 14.79
CA MET A 1 6.82 5.64 13.99
C MET A 1 7.63 5.29 12.76
N GLN A 2 7.79 4.01 12.51
CA GLN A 2 8.53 3.49 11.36
C GLN A 2 7.71 2.39 10.69
N LEU A 3 7.58 2.45 9.37
CA LEU A 3 7.04 1.35 8.59
C LEU A 3 8.11 0.25 8.49
N THR A 4 7.80 -0.95 8.94
CA THR A 4 8.72 -2.09 8.94
C THR A 4 8.42 -3.09 7.84
N ASN A 5 7.15 -3.25 7.48
CA ASN A 5 6.74 -4.17 6.41
C ASN A 5 5.50 -3.69 5.66
N ILE A 6 5.43 -4.03 4.37
CA ILE A 6 4.18 -4.05 3.60
C ILE A 6 4.05 -5.44 2.98
N ASP A 7 2.94 -6.11 3.25
CA ASP A 7 2.63 -7.43 2.67
C ASP A 7 1.21 -7.50 2.11
N ASN A 8 0.89 -8.64 1.50
CA ASN A 8 -0.44 -8.95 0.99
C ASN A 8 -1.00 -7.86 0.06
N LEU A 9 -0.12 -7.27 -0.76
CA LEU A 9 -0.51 -6.26 -1.75
C LEU A 9 -1.36 -6.93 -2.83
N ARG A 10 -2.58 -6.43 -3.03
CA ARG A 10 -3.55 -6.98 -3.97
C ARG A 10 -4.38 -5.88 -4.62
N MET A 11 -4.80 -6.12 -5.87
CA MET A 11 -5.78 -5.25 -6.52
C MET A 11 -7.13 -5.37 -5.79
N ILE A 12 -7.74 -4.24 -5.48
CA ILE A 12 -9.09 -4.16 -4.88
C ILE A 12 -10.09 -3.43 -5.78
N ASP A 13 -9.59 -2.77 -6.82
CA ASP A 13 -10.37 -2.07 -7.85
C ASP A 13 -9.53 -2.03 -9.14
N ARG A 14 -10.11 -1.59 -10.26
CA ARG A 14 -9.37 -1.30 -11.50
C ARG A 14 -8.17 -0.39 -11.27
N ASN A 15 -8.27 0.61 -10.40
CA ASN A 15 -7.19 1.59 -10.17
C ASN A 15 -6.77 1.70 -8.71
N LYS A 16 -7.03 0.66 -7.91
CA LYS A 16 -6.63 0.64 -6.50
C LYS A 16 -6.07 -0.71 -6.10
N ALA A 17 -5.04 -0.66 -5.27
CA ALA A 17 -4.54 -1.82 -4.53
C ALA A 17 -4.63 -1.55 -3.03
N ALA A 18 -4.68 -2.61 -2.23
CA ALA A 18 -4.56 -2.56 -0.79
C ALA A 18 -3.43 -3.48 -0.34
N GLY A 19 -2.74 -3.11 0.73
CA GLY A 19 -1.70 -3.93 1.37
C GLY A 19 -1.74 -3.76 2.89
N ASN A 20 -1.34 -4.79 3.61
CA ASN A 20 -1.18 -4.71 5.05
C ASN A 20 0.15 -4.00 5.34
N ALA A 21 0.15 -3.08 6.30
CA ALA A 21 1.32 -2.38 6.76
C ALA A 21 1.55 -2.65 8.24
N THR A 22 2.80 -2.90 8.58
CA THR A 22 3.25 -3.07 9.96
C THR A 22 4.11 -1.87 10.35
N PHE A 23 3.76 -1.26 11.47
CA PHE A 23 4.45 -0.11 12.02
C PHE A 23 5.03 -0.42 13.39
N GLU A 24 6.22 0.11 13.65
CA GLU A 24 6.83 0.11 14.98
C GLU A 24 6.73 1.50 15.63
N ILE A 25 6.22 1.54 16.85
CA ILE A 25 6.06 2.74 17.67
C ILE A 25 6.43 2.39 19.10
N ASP A 26 7.49 3.00 19.63
CA ASP A 26 7.95 2.83 21.01
C ASP A 26 8.14 1.35 21.40
N GLY A 27 8.72 0.56 20.49
CA GLY A 27 8.97 -0.88 20.68
C GLY A 27 7.72 -1.78 20.55
N SER A 28 6.55 -1.20 20.26
CA SER A 28 5.31 -1.93 20.03
C SER A 28 4.96 -1.99 18.54
N THR A 29 4.35 -3.10 18.13
CA THR A 29 3.93 -3.35 16.75
C THR A 29 2.46 -3.01 16.56
N TYR A 30 2.17 -2.26 15.48
CA TYR A 30 0.82 -1.86 15.10
C TYR A 30 0.56 -2.21 13.64
N HIS A 31 -0.69 -2.50 13.31
CA HIS A 31 -1.10 -2.87 11.97
C HIS A 31 -2.08 -1.85 11.39
N ALA A 32 -1.93 -1.58 10.10
CA ALA A 32 -2.91 -0.83 9.31
C ALA A 32 -3.03 -1.45 7.92
N GLU A 33 -4.10 -1.11 7.22
CA GLU A 33 -4.20 -1.26 5.78
C GLU A 33 -3.73 0.04 5.11
N LEU A 34 -3.01 -0.08 4.01
CA LEU A 34 -2.68 1.03 3.12
C LEU A 34 -3.40 0.84 1.79
N ILE A 35 -3.97 1.93 1.28
CA ILE A 35 -4.65 1.98 -0.01
C ILE A 35 -3.78 2.75 -1.01
N PHE A 36 -3.48 2.11 -2.12
CA PHE A 36 -2.63 2.61 -3.18
C PHE A 36 -3.48 2.98 -4.39
N TYR A 37 -3.48 4.26 -4.76
CA TYR A 37 -4.14 4.74 -5.96
C TYR A 37 -3.19 4.60 -7.14
N LEU A 38 -3.60 3.86 -8.17
CA LEU A 38 -2.75 3.45 -9.27
C LEU A 38 -3.17 4.13 -10.58
N GLN A 39 -2.20 4.49 -11.41
CA GLN A 39 -2.42 4.91 -12.78
C GLN A 39 -1.38 4.23 -13.67
N SER A 40 -1.87 3.46 -14.64
CA SER A 40 -1.02 2.53 -15.41
C SER A 40 -0.19 1.68 -14.43
N ASP A 41 1.12 1.59 -14.62
CA ASP A 41 2.02 0.81 -13.76
C ASP A 41 2.66 1.65 -12.63
N TYR A 42 2.07 2.80 -12.28
CA TYR A 42 2.58 3.69 -11.25
C TYR A 42 1.61 3.86 -10.07
N CYS A 43 2.18 3.97 -8.87
CA CYS A 43 1.45 4.49 -7.71
C CYS A 43 1.37 6.02 -7.80
N LEU A 44 0.19 6.60 -7.65
CA LEU A 44 -0.02 8.06 -7.59
C LEU A 44 -0.02 8.57 -6.16
N SER A 45 -0.76 7.90 -5.29
CA SER A 45 -0.98 8.31 -3.91
C SER A 45 -1.16 7.09 -3.01
N ILE A 46 -0.84 7.26 -1.74
CA ILE A 46 -1.00 6.25 -0.69
C ILE A 46 -1.87 6.89 0.39
N ARG A 47 -2.87 6.17 0.87
CA ARG A 47 -3.77 6.56 1.95
C ARG A 47 -3.82 5.50 3.03
N ALA A 48 -4.08 5.91 4.24
CA ALA A 48 -4.43 5.03 5.34
C ALA A 48 -5.83 4.43 5.09
N GLY A 49 -5.92 3.11 5.20
CA GLY A 49 -7.16 2.37 5.25
C GLY A 49 -7.56 2.10 6.70
N ARG A 50 -8.03 0.87 6.95
CA ARG A 50 -8.38 0.43 8.31
C ARG A 50 -7.15 0.39 9.20
N CYS A 51 -7.20 1.04 10.36
CA CYS A 51 -6.14 0.98 11.36
C CYS A 51 -6.56 0.03 12.50
N GLY A 52 -5.59 -0.73 13.02
CA GLY A 52 -5.77 -1.57 14.19
C GLY A 52 -5.86 -0.76 15.49
N GLU A 53 -6.12 -1.46 16.60
CA GLU A 53 -6.19 -0.84 17.92
C GLU A 53 -4.88 -0.10 18.28
N GLY A 54 -5.01 1.08 18.89
CA GLY A 54 -3.86 1.90 19.28
C GLY A 54 -3.19 2.67 18.13
N LEU A 55 -3.69 2.57 16.90
CA LEU A 55 -3.20 3.33 15.75
C LEU A 55 -4.35 4.12 15.11
N THR A 56 -4.18 5.43 14.97
CA THR A 56 -5.20 6.29 14.35
C THR A 56 -4.89 6.54 12.87
N THR A 57 -5.93 6.72 12.07
CA THR A 57 -5.81 7.03 10.64
C THR A 57 -5.02 8.33 10.42
N GLU A 58 -5.24 9.36 11.25
CA GLU A 58 -4.55 10.64 11.16
C GLU A 58 -3.04 10.48 11.32
N ARG A 59 -2.61 9.67 12.28
CA ARG A 59 -1.19 9.42 12.56
C ARG A 59 -0.52 8.67 11.40
N VAL A 60 -1.24 7.72 10.78
CA VAL A 60 -0.76 7.03 9.58
C VAL A 60 -0.67 8.01 8.41
N GLU A 61 -1.69 8.83 8.16
CA GLU A 61 -1.68 9.84 7.08
C GLU A 61 -0.53 10.85 7.24
N GLU A 62 -0.23 11.30 8.46
CA GLU A 62 0.92 12.16 8.74
C GLU A 62 2.24 11.48 8.37
N TYR A 63 2.42 10.22 8.78
CA TYR A 63 3.59 9.42 8.40
C TYR A 63 3.71 9.27 6.88
N LEU A 64 2.60 8.93 6.20
CA LEU A 64 2.55 8.79 4.74
C LEU A 64 2.93 10.10 4.05
N LYS A 65 2.45 11.24 4.53
CA LYS A 65 2.75 12.56 3.96
C LYS A 65 4.25 12.86 3.98
N MET A 66 4.94 12.48 5.05
CA MET A 66 6.39 12.71 5.20
C MET A 66 7.24 11.74 4.36
N ASN A 67 6.78 10.50 4.15
CA ASN A 67 7.56 9.43 3.52
C ASN A 67 7.08 9.05 2.10
N ARG A 68 6.11 9.80 1.56
CA ARG A 68 5.38 9.42 0.34
C ARG A 68 6.29 9.07 -0.84
N THR A 69 7.33 9.87 -1.08
CA THR A 69 8.22 9.69 -2.23
C THR A 69 8.94 8.34 -2.18
N ASP A 70 9.50 8.00 -1.02
CA ASP A 70 10.27 6.77 -0.84
C ASP A 70 9.35 5.55 -0.83
N MET A 71 8.19 5.64 -0.19
CA MET A 71 7.20 4.57 -0.21
C MET A 71 6.70 4.26 -1.63
N LYS A 72 6.43 5.30 -2.42
CA LYS A 72 6.04 5.13 -3.83
C LYS A 72 7.13 4.45 -4.65
N ARG A 73 8.40 4.80 -4.41
CA ARG A 73 9.54 4.16 -5.09
C ARG A 73 9.65 2.69 -4.69
N GLY A 74 9.54 2.38 -3.40
CA GLY A 74 9.62 1.02 -2.88
C GLY A 74 8.51 0.09 -3.37
N ILE A 75 7.28 0.60 -3.51
CA ILE A 75 6.14 -0.24 -3.91
C ILE A 75 6.01 -0.42 -5.43
N ASN A 76 6.71 0.39 -6.23
CA ASN A 76 6.52 0.40 -7.68
C ASN A 76 6.76 -0.97 -8.37
N PRO A 77 7.78 -1.77 -7.99
CA PRO A 77 7.95 -3.12 -8.55
C PRO A 77 6.73 -4.01 -8.33
N GLU A 78 6.11 -3.96 -7.15
CA GLU A 78 4.92 -4.73 -6.83
C GLU A 78 3.68 -4.24 -7.59
N VAL A 79 3.58 -2.92 -7.83
CA VAL A 79 2.51 -2.35 -8.67
C VAL A 79 2.59 -2.88 -10.10
N VAL A 80 3.80 -2.92 -10.69
CA VAL A 80 4.03 -3.48 -12.04
C VAL A 80 3.61 -4.95 -12.06
N ARG A 81 4.02 -5.74 -11.05
CA ARG A 81 3.65 -7.15 -10.92
C ARG A 81 2.13 -7.34 -10.86
N LEU A 82 1.43 -6.55 -10.04
CA LEU A 82 -0.03 -6.61 -9.92
C LEU A 82 -0.76 -6.24 -11.22
N ARG A 83 -0.26 -5.24 -11.95
CA ARG A 83 -0.83 -4.86 -13.25
C ARG A 83 -0.63 -5.92 -14.31
N GLN A 84 0.54 -6.55 -14.32
CA GLN A 84 0.82 -7.68 -15.20
C GLN A 84 -0.16 -8.83 -14.93
N GLN A 85 -0.32 -9.23 -13.66
CA GLN A 85 -1.28 -10.27 -13.26
C GLN A 85 -2.72 -9.92 -13.64
N GLN A 86 -3.12 -8.65 -13.48
CA GLN A 86 -4.46 -8.21 -13.89
C GLN A 86 -4.66 -8.28 -15.41
N ARG A 87 -3.64 -7.91 -16.21
CA ARG A 87 -3.70 -8.03 -17.67
C ARG A 87 -3.80 -9.50 -18.09
N GLU A 88 -2.99 -10.37 -17.50
CA GLU A 88 -3.03 -11.82 -17.73
C GLU A 88 -4.40 -12.43 -17.36
N ALA A 89 -5.02 -11.99 -16.25
CA ALA A 89 -6.34 -12.49 -15.88
C ALA A 89 -7.46 -12.04 -16.85
N ILE A 90 -7.32 -10.89 -17.50
CA ILE A 90 -8.32 -10.34 -18.43
C ILE A 90 -8.11 -10.84 -19.87
N TYR A 91 -6.85 -10.95 -20.30
CA TYR A 91 -6.47 -11.22 -21.69
C TYR A 91 -5.76 -12.57 -21.89
N GLY A 92 -5.31 -13.23 -20.83
CA GLY A 92 -4.54 -14.48 -20.86
C GLY A 92 -5.37 -15.75 -20.69
N ALA A 93 -6.67 -15.70 -21.04
CA ALA A 93 -7.44 -16.88 -21.39
C ALA A 93 -7.48 -17.00 -22.92
N GLU A 94 -6.32 -17.23 -23.53
CA GLU A 94 -6.21 -17.73 -24.91
C GLU A 94 -5.62 -19.14 -24.88
#